data_AF-A0A8J2PVI5-F1
#
_entry.id   AF-A0A8J2PVI5-F1
#
_cell.length_a   1.000
_cell.length_b   1.000
_cell.length_c   1.000
_cell.angle_alpha   90.00
_cell.angle_beta   90.00
_cell.angle_gamma   90.00
#
_symmetry.space_group_name_H-M   'P 1'
#
loop_
_entity.id
_entity.type
_entity.pdbx_description
1 polymer ?
#
loop_
_entity_poly.entity_id
_entity_poly.type
_entity_poly.pdbx_seq_one_letter_code
_entity_poly.pdbx_strand_id
1 'polypeptide(L)'
;MAKTGTAVNMHCLRRDKHKDIQEEACEHLLRSRRDTGDVTLNSNDGKTFLAHKMILWARSRWFREKLEAGAASITLIDVTGDQLVQLIDLLYREHCNVPDYQYEELSRICETYGINI
;
A
#
# COMPACT_ATOMS: atom_id res chain seq x y z
N MET A 1 43.51 -33.96 -7.74
CA MET A 1 42.70 -33.70 -8.94
C MET A 1 41.68 -32.62 -8.59
N ALA A 2 41.93 -31.37 -8.95
CA ALA A 2 40.99 -30.26 -8.73
C ALA A 2 39.97 -30.25 -9.87
N LYS A 3 38.67 -30.34 -9.54
CA LYS A 3 37.60 -30.18 -10.52
C LYS A 3 37.53 -28.69 -10.89
N THR A 4 37.95 -28.37 -12.11
CA THR A 4 37.68 -27.07 -12.73
C THR A 4 36.18 -26.96 -12.98
N GLY A 5 35.47 -26.27 -12.08
CA GLY A 5 34.07 -25.91 -12.31
C GLY A 5 34.01 -24.99 -13.53
N THR A 6 33.35 -25.44 -14.59
CA THR A 6 33.11 -24.63 -15.79
C THR A 6 32.25 -23.43 -15.38
N ALA A 7 32.79 -22.22 -15.52
CA ALA A 7 32.04 -21.00 -15.29
C ALA A 7 30.88 -20.95 -16.29
N VAL A 8 29.64 -20.90 -15.77
CA VAL A 8 28.45 -20.77 -16.60
C VAL A 8 28.19 -19.28 -16.80
N ASN A 9 28.09 -18.84 -18.06
CA ASN A 9 27.68 -17.47 -18.36
C ASN A 9 26.22 -17.29 -17.94
N MET A 10 25.97 -16.35 -17.02
CA MET A 10 24.63 -15.96 -16.60
C MET A 10 24.19 -14.69 -17.34
N HIS A 11 22.98 -14.71 -17.87
CA HIS A 11 22.32 -13.54 -18.46
C HIS A 11 21.14 -13.12 -17.59
N CYS A 12 20.97 -11.81 -17.40
CA CYS A 12 19.84 -11.23 -16.70
C CYS A 12 18.85 -10.64 -17.73
N LEU A 13 17.59 -11.04 -17.64
CA LEU A 13 16.51 -10.43 -18.42
C LEU A 13 15.75 -9.46 -17.50
N ARG A 14 15.64 -8.21 -17.93
CA ARG A 14 14.89 -7.15 -17.23
C ARG A 14 13.75 -6.68 -18.12
N ARG A 15 12.56 -6.48 -17.54
CA ARG A 15 11.46 -5.81 -18.23
C ARG A 15 11.62 -4.30 -18.08
N ASP A 16 11.74 -3.59 -19.20
CA ASP A 16 12.00 -2.14 -19.18
C ASP A 16 10.86 -1.34 -18.53
N LYS A 17 9.61 -1.75 -18.75
CA LYS A 17 8.40 -1.08 -18.24
C LYS A 17 7.81 -1.71 -16.97
N HIS A 18 8.64 -2.38 -16.17
CA HIS A 18 8.14 -3.08 -14.98
C HIS A 18 7.38 -2.15 -14.03
N LYS A 19 7.84 -0.90 -13.88
CA LYS A 19 7.20 0.10 -13.02
C LYS A 19 5.80 0.48 -13.52
N ASP A 20 5.66 0.84 -14.79
CA ASP A 20 4.37 1.20 -15.39
C ASP A 20 3.34 0.07 -15.24
N ILE A 21 3.80 -1.18 -15.41
CA ILE A 21 2.94 -2.37 -15.24
C ILE A 21 2.54 -2.55 -13.77
N GLN A 22 3.44 -2.27 -12.83
CA GLN A 22 3.10 -2.31 -11.40
C GLN A 22 2.07 -1.25 -11.04
N GLU A 23 2.19 -0.04 -11.58
CA GLU A 23 1.23 1.04 -11.38
C GLU A 23 -0.16 0.66 -11.93
N GLU A 24 -0.21 0.13 -13.16
CA GLU A 24 -1.45 -0.36 -13.76
C GLU A 24 -2.09 -1.50 -12.93
N ALA A 25 -1.26 -2.42 -12.41
CA ALA A 25 -1.73 -3.49 -11.54
C ALA A 25 -2.29 -2.94 -10.21
N CYS A 26 -1.64 -1.96 -9.60
CA CYS A 26 -2.14 -1.29 -8.40
C CYS A 26 -3.47 -0.57 -8.69
N GLU A 27 -3.60 0.14 -9.81
CA GLU A 27 -4.86 0.79 -10.19
C GLU A 27 -5.98 -0.24 -10.42
N HIS A 28 -5.68 -1.40 -11.02
CA HIS A 28 -6.65 -2.49 -11.16
C HIS A 28 -7.11 -3.01 -9.78
N LEU A 29 -6.18 -3.29 -8.87
CA LEU A 29 -6.49 -3.73 -7.50
C LEU A 29 -7.30 -2.67 -6.74
N LEU A 30 -6.98 -1.38 -6.89
CA LEU A 30 -7.73 -0.30 -6.26
C LEU A 30 -9.19 -0.28 -6.72
N ARG A 31 -9.43 -0.51 -8.02
CA ARG A 31 -10.78 -0.58 -8.60
C ARG A 31 -11.54 -1.83 -8.16
N SER A 32 -10.87 -2.98 -8.06
CA SER A 32 -11.49 -4.26 -7.69
C SER A 32 -11.58 -4.51 -6.18
N ARG A 33 -11.03 -3.61 -5.34
CA ARG A 33 -10.89 -3.83 -3.88
C ARG A 33 -12.17 -4.22 -3.14
N ARG A 34 -13.34 -3.82 -3.65
CA ARG A 34 -14.63 -4.19 -3.05
C ARG A 34 -14.94 -5.68 -3.19
N ASP A 35 -14.41 -6.31 -4.23
CA ASP A 35 -14.65 -7.71 -4.55
C ASP A 35 -13.46 -8.60 -4.16
N THR A 36 -12.24 -8.03 -4.15
CA THR A 36 -11.00 -8.79 -3.95
C THR A 36 -10.26 -8.47 -2.66
N GLY A 37 -10.72 -7.47 -1.89
CA GLY A 37 -10.07 -7.06 -0.65
C GLY A 37 -10.18 -8.13 0.44
N ASP A 38 -9.08 -8.34 1.15
CA ASP A 38 -8.92 -9.38 2.19
C ASP A 38 -8.70 -8.79 3.60
N VAL A 39 -8.81 -7.46 3.75
CA VAL A 39 -8.77 -6.75 5.02
C VAL A 39 -9.73 -5.56 5.00
N THR A 40 -10.34 -5.30 6.16
CA THR A 40 -11.25 -4.18 6.38
C THR A 40 -10.53 -3.02 7.07
N LEU A 41 -10.65 -1.81 6.53
CA LEU A 41 -10.21 -0.56 7.15
C LEU A 41 -11.44 0.23 7.62
N ASN A 42 -11.42 0.70 8.87
CA ASN A 42 -12.50 1.48 9.46
C ASN A 42 -11.98 2.85 9.86
N SER A 43 -12.72 3.89 9.50
CA SER A 43 -12.46 5.26 9.94
C SER A 43 -13.13 5.53 11.30
N ASN A 44 -12.71 6.62 11.93
CA ASN A 44 -13.25 7.08 13.21
C ASN A 44 -14.73 7.50 13.11
N ASP A 45 -15.16 8.00 11.95
CA ASP A 45 -16.56 8.35 11.66
C ASP A 45 -17.41 7.15 11.20
N GLY A 46 -16.91 5.91 11.37
CA GLY A 46 -17.67 4.68 11.15
C GLY A 46 -17.81 4.25 9.69
N LYS A 47 -17.09 4.87 8.75
CA LYS A 47 -17.03 4.41 7.36
C LYS A 47 -16.05 3.23 7.25
N THR A 48 -16.36 2.31 6.33
CA THR A 48 -15.62 1.06 6.16
C THR A 48 -15.21 0.87 4.70
N PHE A 49 -13.98 0.42 4.48
CA PHE A 49 -13.39 0.18 3.16
C PHE A 49 -12.64 -1.15 3.13
N LEU A 50 -12.80 -1.90 2.05
CA LEU A 50 -11.98 -3.08 1.78
C LEU A 50 -10.66 -2.69 1.11
N ALA A 51 -9.58 -3.38 1.47
CA ALA A 51 -8.24 -3.20 0.92
C ALA A 51 -7.51 -4.56 0.81
N HIS A 52 -6.29 -4.54 0.26
CA HIS A 52 -5.45 -5.72 0.11
C HIS A 52 -4.29 -5.67 1.11
N LYS A 53 -4.16 -6.70 1.95
CA LYS A 53 -3.09 -6.85 2.95
C LYS A 53 -1.71 -6.64 2.35
N MET A 54 -1.46 -7.22 1.18
CA MET A 54 -0.17 -7.11 0.48
C MET A 54 0.21 -5.65 0.18
N ILE A 55 -0.74 -4.82 -0.26
CA ILE A 55 -0.50 -3.41 -0.58
C ILE A 55 -0.18 -2.65 0.71
N LEU A 56 -1.01 -2.82 1.75
CA LEU A 56 -0.80 -2.16 3.04
C LEU A 56 0.56 -2.54 3.66
N TRP A 57 0.88 -3.85 3.67
CA TRP A 57 2.12 -4.40 4.22
C TRP A 57 3.37 -3.85 3.50
N ALA A 58 3.30 -3.68 2.17
CA ALA A 58 4.41 -3.19 1.37
C ALA A 58 4.65 -1.69 1.55
N ARG A 59 3.58 -0.91 1.81
CA ARG A 59 3.61 0.56 1.74
C ARG A 59 3.55 1.28 3.08
N SER A 60 3.34 0.55 4.17
CA SER A 60 3.34 1.11 5.52
C SER A 60 3.89 0.12 6.54
N ARG A 61 4.88 0.56 7.31
CA ARG A 61 5.40 -0.22 8.43
C ARG A 61 4.34 -0.44 9.51
N TRP A 62 3.51 0.57 9.77
CA TRP A 62 2.45 0.46 10.78
C TRP A 62 1.43 -0.62 10.39
N PHE A 63 0.97 -0.61 9.14
CA PHE A 63 0.05 -1.64 8.66
C PHE A 63 0.70 -3.03 8.65
N ARG A 64 1.98 -3.12 8.25
CA ARG A 64 2.75 -4.36 8.32
C ARG A 64 2.70 -4.99 9.70
N GLU A 65 3.00 -4.22 10.75
CA GLU A 65 3.01 -4.71 12.14
C GLU A 65 1.61 -5.20 12.57
N LYS A 66 0.54 -4.50 12.18
CA LYS A 66 -0.84 -4.93 12.47
C LYS A 66 -1.23 -6.22 11.74
N LEU A 67 -0.82 -6.36 10.49
CA LEU A 67 -1.14 -7.52 9.66
C LEU A 67 -0.35 -8.77 10.08
N GLU A 68 0.91 -8.60 10.48
CA GLU A 68 1.72 -9.68 11.06
C GLU A 68 1.16 -10.17 12.40
N ALA A 69 0.49 -9.29 13.15
CA ALA A 69 -0.28 -9.66 14.33
C ALA A 69 -1.63 -10.33 14.02
N GLY A 70 -1.96 -10.57 12.74
CA GLY A 70 -3.16 -11.30 12.32
C GLY A 70 -4.44 -10.44 12.21
N ALA A 71 -4.32 -9.11 12.11
CA ALA A 71 -5.49 -8.25 11.98
C ALA A 71 -6.29 -8.55 10.69
N ALA A 72 -7.56 -8.93 10.84
CA ALA A 72 -8.52 -9.04 9.74
C ALA A 72 -9.29 -7.73 9.48
N SER A 73 -9.31 -6.85 10.48
CA SER A 73 -9.95 -5.54 10.45
C SER A 73 -9.10 -4.55 11.26
N ILE A 74 -8.92 -3.35 10.76
CA ILE A 74 -8.05 -2.32 11.32
C ILE A 74 -8.83 -1.01 11.42
N THR A 75 -8.81 -0.37 12.58
CA THR A 75 -9.47 0.93 12.82
C THR A 75 -8.43 2.02 12.95
N LEU A 76 -8.63 3.11 12.20
CA LEU A 76 -7.81 4.32 12.25
C LEU A 76 -8.59 5.38 13.04
N ILE A 77 -8.21 5.55 14.30
CA ILE A 77 -9.00 6.26 15.33
C ILE A 77 -9.00 7.79 15.19
N ASP A 78 -8.07 8.34 14.40
CA ASP A 78 -7.88 9.77 14.16
C ASP A 78 -8.09 10.12 12.67
N VAL A 79 -8.67 9.19 11.90
CA VAL A 79 -8.87 9.34 10.45
C VAL A 79 -10.35 9.30 10.13
N THR A 80 -10.87 10.36 9.51
CA THR A 80 -12.22 10.39 8.92
C THR A 80 -12.28 9.53 7.66
N GLY A 81 -13.46 9.13 7.20
CA GLY A 81 -13.51 8.29 6.00
C GLY A 81 -13.05 9.01 4.73
N ASP A 82 -13.10 10.34 4.68
CA ASP A 82 -12.60 11.10 3.53
C ASP A 82 -11.07 11.09 3.51
N GLN A 83 -10.44 11.27 4.68
CA GLN A 83 -9.00 11.08 4.84
C GLN A 83 -8.60 9.62 4.57
N LEU A 84 -9.40 8.64 4.98
CA LEU A 84 -9.13 7.23 4.70
C LEU A 84 -9.15 6.93 3.19
N VAL A 85 -10.02 7.59 2.41
CA VAL A 85 -9.98 7.51 0.94
C VAL A 85 -8.66 8.06 0.41
N GLN A 86 -8.20 9.21 0.91
CA GLN A 86 -6.91 9.81 0.52
C GLN A 86 -5.72 8.90 0.87
N LEU A 87 -5.72 8.28 2.05
CA LEU A 87 -4.69 7.31 2.44
C LEU A 87 -4.70 6.08 1.53
N ILE A 88 -5.88 5.54 1.20
CA ILE A 88 -6.00 4.43 0.26
C ILE A 88 -5.44 4.83 -1.10
N ASP A 89 -5.75 6.02 -1.60
CA ASP A 89 -5.17 6.51 -2.85
C ASP A 89 -3.64 6.60 -2.79
N LEU A 90 -3.06 7.15 -1.71
CA LEU A 90 -1.60 7.18 -1.51
C LEU A 90 -0.98 5.78 -1.50
N LEU A 91 -1.63 4.82 -0.84
CA LEU A 91 -1.12 3.45 -0.72
C LEU A 91 -1.12 2.69 -2.05
N TYR A 92 -2.07 2.97 -2.95
CA TYR A 92 -2.15 2.29 -4.24
C TYR A 92 -1.48 3.06 -5.38
N ARG A 93 -1.59 4.40 -5.38
CA ARG A 93 -1.17 5.27 -6.48
C ARG A 93 0.09 6.09 -6.20
N GLU A 94 0.57 6.11 -4.95
CA GLU A 94 1.67 6.98 -4.50
C GLU A 94 1.34 8.49 -4.53
N HIS A 95 0.09 8.84 -4.85
CA HIS A 95 -0.40 10.21 -4.84
C HIS A 95 -1.90 10.24 -4.52
N CYS A 96 -2.35 11.36 -3.98
CA CYS A 96 -3.77 11.66 -3.84
C CYS A 96 -3.99 13.16 -4.05
N ASN A 97 -5.23 13.55 -4.35
CA ASN A 97 -5.58 14.96 -4.43
C ASN A 97 -6.05 15.44 -3.06
N VAL A 98 -5.44 16.51 -2.57
CA VAL A 98 -5.69 17.06 -1.23
C VAL A 98 -5.87 18.57 -1.38
N PRO A 99 -6.96 19.16 -0.87
CA PRO A 99 -7.06 20.61 -0.77
C PRO A 99 -5.98 21.17 0.17
N ASP A 100 -5.43 22.35 -0.15
CA ASP A 100 -4.33 22.95 0.63
C ASP A 100 -4.61 23.02 2.13
N TYR A 101 -5.85 23.34 2.52
CA TYR A 101 -6.26 23.45 3.93
C TYR A 101 -6.26 22.11 4.70
N GLN A 102 -6.20 20.97 4.01
CA GLN A 102 -6.11 19.62 4.62
C GLN A 102 -4.70 19.04 4.56
N TYR A 103 -3.76 19.67 3.83
CA TYR A 103 -2.44 19.10 3.58
C TYR A 103 -1.66 18.83 4.86
N GLU A 104 -1.56 19.80 5.77
CA GLU A 104 -0.80 19.63 7.01
C GLU A 104 -1.36 18.49 7.89
N GLU A 105 -2.69 18.39 7.98
CA GLU A 105 -3.35 17.37 8.77
C GLU A 105 -3.11 15.98 8.16
N LEU A 106 -3.34 15.82 6.85
CA LEU A 106 -3.09 14.55 6.18
C LEU A 106 -1.61 14.16 6.24
N SER A 107 -0.69 15.11 6.17
CA SER A 107 0.75 14.85 6.29
C SER A 107 1.10 14.24 7.65
N ARG A 108 0.55 14.80 8.74
CA ARG A 108 0.75 14.23 10.10
C ARG A 108 0.12 12.84 10.24
N ILE A 109 -1.02 12.61 9.59
CA ILE A 109 -1.65 11.28 9.54
C ILE A 109 -0.73 10.29 8.81
N CYS A 110 -0.20 10.66 7.64
CA CYS A 110 0.73 9.82 6.89
C CYS A 110 1.95 9.40 7.73
N GLU A 111 2.58 10.35 8.43
CA GLU A 111 3.68 10.06 9.36
C GLU A 111 3.26 9.08 10.46
N THR A 112 2.10 9.32 11.08
CA THR A 112 1.54 8.48 12.16
C THR A 112 1.35 7.03 11.71
N TYR A 113 0.88 6.83 10.48
CA TYR A 113 0.64 5.51 9.89
C TYR A 113 1.83 5.00 9.07
N GLY A 114 3.00 5.64 9.16
CA GLY A 114 4.22 5.21 8.49
C GLY A 114 4.09 5.12 6.96
N ILE A 115 3.33 6.04 6.36
CA ILE A 115 3.18 6.25 4.92
C ILE A 115 4.14 7.38 4.55
N ASN A 116 5.20 7.07 3.81
CA ASN A 116 6.18 8.07 3.40
C ASN A 116 5.65 8.88 2.21
N ILE A 117 5.54 10.19 2.39
CA ILE A 117 5.15 11.18 1.38
C ILE A 117 6.22 12.26 1.24
#